data_AF-A0A3A6UE43-F1
#
_entry.id   AF-A0A3A6UE43-F1
#
_cell.length_a   1.000
_cell.length_b   1.000
_cell.length_c   1.000
_cell.angle_alpha   90.00
_cell.angle_beta   90.00
_cell.angle_gamma   90.00
#
_symmetry.space_group_name_H-M   'P 1'
#
loop_
_entity.id
_entity.type
_entity.pdbx_description
1 polymer ?
#
loop_
_entity_poly.entity_id
_entity_poly.type
_entity_poly.pdbx_seq_one_letter_code
_entity_poly.pdbx_strand_id
1 'polypeptide(L)'
;MPNYLHLTLQSERLQLIPVSLKYAEDLCKEFTAEITEHMWPSAPKTQEEINQHISEQQIKMQAGSEIALAIINKENQNFLGYACLHQANTKTPELGIWLKKSAHGFHYGFEAMNLLKTWAETNLVYDYLKYPVVRQNISSRKIAEKMGGIIEDEYIKTSESGKLLDEVEYRFYGATMTNTQSKINITAALVRELITQQFPQWGQLPIQAVNNSGWDNKTFHLGTEMLIRMPSSAEYAGQVEKEQTWLPKLAPLLPLPIPAPLAMGKPNELYPWKWSINRWLPGETAAATPINDLSEFAYDLALFLKALQSINSMGGPIAGPQSFYRGGDLAVYDSETRKAIEDLKDTIDFRAATEIWEKALSTSWQNPPLWVHGDISVGNLLLSQGKLSAVIDFGQLAIGDPACDLAIAWTLFEGKSRRIFLETLELDPDTWARGRTWALWKAMMYLVNQQTEMNFEAKRALRTIHELVEDHRQ
;
A
#
# COMPACT_ATOMS: atom_id res chain seq x y z
N MET A 1 19.36 -11.87 21.53
CA MET A 1 18.96 -12.16 20.13
C MET A 1 18.04 -13.37 20.14
N PRO A 2 17.06 -13.44 19.23
CA PRO A 2 16.19 -14.63 19.13
C PRO A 2 17.02 -15.88 18.79
N ASN A 3 16.64 -17.02 19.36
CA ASN A 3 17.25 -18.32 19.11
C ASN A 3 16.22 -19.22 18.41
N TYR A 4 16.59 -19.77 17.26
CA TYR A 4 15.67 -20.55 16.41
C TYR A 4 15.86 -22.07 16.49
N LEU A 5 16.72 -22.60 17.37
CA LEU A 5 16.98 -24.04 17.52
C LEU A 5 15.78 -24.87 17.97
N HIS A 6 14.69 -24.22 18.40
CA HIS A 6 13.43 -24.87 18.79
C HIS A 6 12.26 -24.47 17.87
N LEU A 7 12.53 -23.73 16.79
CA LEU A 7 11.50 -23.27 15.88
C LEU A 7 10.89 -24.45 15.11
N THR A 8 9.61 -24.70 15.34
CA THR A 8 8.84 -25.72 14.59
C THR A 8 7.67 -25.05 13.90
N LEU A 9 7.56 -25.24 12.58
CA LEU A 9 6.42 -24.79 11.79
C LEU A 9 5.64 -25.99 11.28
N GLN A 10 4.32 -25.89 11.21
CA GLN A 10 3.47 -27.01 10.78
C GLN A 10 2.34 -26.52 9.88
N SER A 11 1.99 -27.38 8.91
CA SER A 11 0.81 -27.26 8.06
C SER A 11 -0.04 -28.51 8.21
N GLU A 12 -1.03 -28.67 7.33
CA GLU A 12 -1.80 -29.90 7.20
C GLU A 12 -0.87 -31.11 6.97
N ARG A 13 0.02 -31.03 5.96
CA ARG A 13 0.83 -32.16 5.48
C ARG A 13 2.29 -32.14 5.94
N LEU A 14 2.84 -30.97 6.26
CA LEU A 14 4.26 -30.77 6.51
C LEU A 14 4.56 -30.35 7.93
N GLN A 15 5.73 -30.76 8.40
CA GLN A 15 6.38 -30.26 9.59
C GLN A 15 7.79 -29.78 9.20
N LEU A 16 8.07 -28.51 9.45
CA LEU A 16 9.38 -27.91 9.28
C LEU A 16 10.03 -27.80 10.65
N ILE A 17 11.17 -28.46 10.82
CA ILE A 17 11.90 -28.53 12.09
C ILE A 17 13.38 -28.21 11.89
N PRO A 18 14.08 -27.74 12.93
CA PRO A 18 15.48 -27.35 12.82
C PRO A 18 16.32 -28.50 12.28
N VAL A 19 17.18 -28.18 11.31
CA VAL A 19 18.07 -29.18 10.72
C VAL A 19 18.99 -29.77 11.79
N SER A 20 19.26 -31.07 11.71
CA SER A 20 20.12 -31.79 12.66
C SER A 20 20.81 -32.96 11.97
N LEU A 21 21.82 -33.52 12.63
CA LEU A 21 22.59 -34.66 12.11
C LEU A 21 21.72 -35.89 11.79
N LYS A 22 20.50 -35.97 12.36
CA LYS A 22 19.51 -36.99 11.99
C LYS A 22 19.20 -37.02 10.48
N TYR A 23 19.25 -35.87 9.81
CA TYR A 23 18.93 -35.73 8.38
C TYR A 23 20.17 -35.66 7.49
N ALA A 24 21.37 -35.84 8.05
CA ALA A 24 22.61 -35.66 7.30
C ALA A 24 22.75 -36.66 6.14
N GLU A 25 22.35 -37.92 6.34
CA GLU A 25 22.38 -38.94 5.28
C GLU A 25 21.38 -38.59 4.15
N ASP A 26 20.15 -38.18 4.51
CA ASP A 26 19.13 -37.76 3.53
C ASP A 26 19.59 -36.53 2.74
N LEU A 27 20.17 -35.53 3.41
CA LEU A 27 20.72 -34.33 2.79
C LEU A 27 21.86 -34.69 1.81
N CYS A 28 22.79 -35.54 2.23
CA CYS A 28 23.91 -35.98 1.39
C CYS A 28 23.42 -36.77 0.16
N LYS A 29 22.41 -37.61 0.33
CA LYS A 29 21.87 -38.47 -0.73
C LYS A 29 21.04 -37.71 -1.75
N GLU A 30 20.18 -36.80 -1.28
CA GLU A 30 19.15 -36.18 -2.11
C GLU A 30 19.56 -34.80 -2.67
N PHE A 31 20.59 -34.15 -2.11
CA PHE A 31 21.09 -32.86 -2.58
C PHE A 31 22.07 -33.04 -3.75
N THR A 32 21.53 -33.48 -4.89
CA THR A 32 22.31 -33.91 -6.08
C THR A 32 22.64 -32.73 -7.02
N ALA A 33 23.49 -32.99 -8.03
CA ALA A 33 23.79 -32.03 -9.09
C ALA A 33 22.55 -31.62 -9.91
N GLU A 34 21.55 -32.50 -10.04
CA GLU A 34 20.28 -32.17 -10.68
C GLU A 34 19.48 -31.17 -9.83
N ILE A 35 19.50 -31.32 -8.50
CA ILE A 35 18.81 -30.40 -7.59
C ILE A 35 19.49 -29.02 -7.57
N THR A 36 20.82 -28.98 -7.61
CA THR A 36 21.60 -27.74 -7.55
C THR A 36 21.77 -27.03 -8.89
N GLU A 37 21.17 -27.54 -9.98
CA GLU A 37 21.32 -26.98 -11.33
C GLU A 37 21.01 -25.48 -11.40
N HIS A 38 20.03 -25.03 -10.61
CA HIS A 38 19.56 -23.64 -10.57
C HIS A 38 19.80 -22.97 -9.21
N MET A 39 20.80 -23.44 -8.45
CA MET A 39 21.09 -22.94 -7.11
C MET A 39 22.50 -22.33 -7.06
N TRP A 40 22.70 -21.39 -6.13
CA TRP A 40 24.02 -20.85 -5.85
C TRP A 40 24.99 -21.90 -5.24
N PRO A 41 24.62 -22.68 -4.20
CA PRO A 41 25.48 -23.72 -3.65
C PRO A 41 25.69 -24.88 -4.63
N SER A 42 26.90 -25.42 -4.65
CA SER A 42 27.19 -26.66 -5.35
C SER A 42 26.74 -27.87 -4.51
N ALA A 43 26.46 -29.00 -5.17
CA ALA A 43 26.14 -30.23 -4.46
C ALA A 43 27.35 -30.65 -3.59
N PRO A 44 27.19 -30.82 -2.27
CA PRO A 44 28.21 -31.31 -1.37
C PRO A 44 28.52 -32.77 -1.72
N LYS A 45 29.78 -33.15 -1.57
CA LYS A 45 30.29 -34.43 -2.08
C LYS A 45 30.57 -35.43 -0.97
N THR A 46 30.60 -35.00 0.29
CA THR A 46 30.88 -35.88 1.43
C THR A 46 29.90 -35.71 2.60
N GLN A 47 29.71 -36.78 3.36
CA GLN A 47 28.94 -36.77 4.62
C GLN A 47 29.53 -35.77 5.63
N GLU A 48 30.85 -35.60 5.63
CA GLU A 48 31.57 -34.69 6.53
C GLU A 48 31.24 -33.22 6.22
N GLU A 49 31.22 -32.84 4.94
CA GLU A 49 30.79 -31.50 4.49
C GLU A 49 29.35 -31.19 4.93
N ILE A 50 28.43 -32.16 4.81
CA ILE A 50 27.04 -32.01 5.28
C ILE A 50 26.98 -31.85 6.80
N ASN A 51 27.70 -32.67 7.56
CA ASN A 51 27.71 -32.58 9.02
C ASN A 51 28.24 -31.22 9.50
N GLN A 52 29.29 -30.73 8.83
CA GLN A 52 29.86 -29.40 9.10
C GLN A 52 28.85 -28.30 8.77
N HIS A 53 28.21 -28.36 7.60
CA HIS A 53 27.17 -27.39 7.21
C HIS A 53 26.04 -27.35 8.24
N ILE A 54 25.50 -28.50 8.65
CA ILE A 54 24.43 -28.57 9.68
C ILE A 54 24.87 -27.89 10.98
N SER A 55 26.09 -28.15 11.44
CA SER A 55 26.62 -27.58 12.67
C SER A 55 26.76 -26.05 12.56
N GLU A 56 27.23 -25.54 11.42
CA GLU A 56 27.31 -24.11 11.16
C GLU A 56 25.93 -23.43 11.11
N GLN A 57 24.94 -24.08 10.49
CA GLN A 57 23.57 -23.56 10.47
C GLN A 57 22.99 -23.50 11.89
N GLN A 58 23.21 -24.52 12.72
CA GLN A 58 22.75 -24.52 14.12
C GLN A 58 23.38 -23.38 14.94
N ILE A 59 24.67 -23.09 14.74
CA ILE A 59 25.34 -21.95 15.37
C ILE A 59 24.71 -20.62 14.93
N LYS A 60 24.46 -20.44 13.63
CA LYS A 60 23.81 -19.22 13.10
C LYS A 60 22.36 -19.08 13.56
N MET A 61 21.63 -20.19 13.67
CA MET A 61 20.27 -20.23 14.25
C MET A 61 20.25 -19.84 15.73
N GLN A 62 21.26 -20.26 16.50
CA GLN A 62 21.42 -19.85 17.89
C GLN A 62 21.74 -18.36 18.01
N ALA A 63 22.49 -17.81 17.06
CA ALA A 63 22.79 -16.37 16.96
C ALA A 63 21.63 -15.54 16.38
N GLY A 64 20.58 -16.18 15.84
CA GLY A 64 19.42 -15.52 15.27
C GLY A 64 19.64 -14.91 13.88
N SER A 65 20.73 -15.23 13.19
CA SER A 65 21.04 -14.70 11.86
C SER A 65 20.53 -15.59 10.72
N GLU A 66 20.08 -16.79 11.03
CA GLU A 66 19.72 -17.82 10.06
C GLU A 66 18.58 -18.67 10.59
N ILE A 67 17.74 -19.19 9.71
CA ILE A 67 16.75 -20.21 10.03
C ILE A 67 16.93 -21.33 9.03
N ALA A 68 17.22 -22.53 9.50
CA ALA A 68 17.51 -23.70 8.67
C ALA A 68 16.61 -24.88 9.09
N LEU A 69 15.65 -25.23 8.24
CA LEU A 69 14.60 -26.20 8.58
C LEU A 69 14.58 -27.37 7.58
N ALA A 70 14.59 -28.59 8.13
CA ALA A 70 14.26 -29.80 7.39
C ALA A 70 12.73 -29.89 7.19
N ILE A 71 12.31 -30.19 5.97
CA ILE A 71 10.89 -30.34 5.58
C ILE A 71 10.52 -31.83 5.69
N ILE A 72 9.60 -32.15 6.59
CA ILE A 72 9.18 -33.53 6.88
C ILE A 72 7.70 -33.71 6.53
N ASN A 73 7.35 -34.81 5.88
CA ASN A 73 5.95 -35.20 5.70
C ASN A 73 5.39 -35.77 7.02
N LYS A 74 4.26 -35.25 7.50
CA LYS A 74 3.68 -35.64 8.80
C LYS A 74 3.14 -37.06 8.82
N GLU A 75 2.61 -37.56 7.71
CA GLU A 75 1.96 -38.87 7.63
C GLU A 75 2.98 -40.00 7.69
N ASN A 76 4.03 -39.92 6.86
CA ASN A 76 5.01 -41.01 6.70
C ASN A 76 6.39 -40.67 7.29
N GLN A 77 6.55 -39.50 7.91
CA GLN A 77 7.79 -39.02 8.54
C GLN A 77 8.99 -38.93 7.58
N ASN A 78 8.74 -38.89 6.27
CA ASN A 78 9.77 -38.86 5.25
C ASN A 78 10.38 -37.46 5.12
N PHE A 79 11.70 -37.39 5.02
CA PHE A 79 12.42 -36.16 4.68
C PHE A 79 12.11 -35.77 3.23
N LEU A 80 11.73 -34.52 2.98
CA LEU A 80 11.36 -34.03 1.65
C LEU A 80 12.34 -33.00 1.09
N GLY A 81 13.09 -32.31 1.94
CA GLY A 81 13.98 -31.24 1.52
C GLY A 81 14.27 -30.26 2.64
N TYR A 82 14.66 -29.06 2.25
CA TYR A 82 15.24 -28.07 3.15
C TYR A 82 14.72 -26.67 2.78
N ALA A 83 14.30 -25.90 3.77
CA ALA A 83 13.90 -24.51 3.63
C ALA A 83 14.71 -23.64 4.60
N CYS A 84 15.08 -22.45 4.17
CA CYS A 84 15.87 -21.53 4.96
C CYS A 84 15.46 -20.06 4.80
N LEU A 85 15.86 -19.28 5.80
CA LEU A 85 15.80 -17.83 5.80
C LEU A 85 17.15 -17.26 6.23
N HIS A 86 17.93 -16.87 5.23
CA HIS A 86 19.23 -16.25 5.41
C HIS A 86 19.09 -14.82 5.91
N GLN A 87 20.06 -14.36 6.70
CA GLN A 87 20.13 -12.98 7.19
C GLN A 87 18.84 -12.56 7.94
N ALA A 88 18.26 -13.47 8.73
CA ALA A 88 16.99 -13.29 9.44
C ALA A 88 16.99 -12.11 10.44
N ASN A 89 18.18 -11.64 10.83
CA ASN A 89 18.38 -10.49 11.71
C ASN A 89 18.57 -9.15 10.95
N THR A 90 18.39 -9.13 9.63
CA THR A 90 18.53 -7.92 8.80
C THR A 90 17.18 -7.41 8.31
N LYS A 91 17.21 -6.24 7.66
CA LYS A 91 16.03 -5.63 7.01
C LYS A 91 15.62 -6.30 5.70
N THR A 92 16.48 -7.13 5.12
CA THR A 92 16.23 -7.79 3.84
C THR A 92 16.57 -9.28 3.89
N PRO A 93 15.88 -10.08 4.73
CA PRO A 93 16.13 -11.52 4.82
C PRO A 93 15.92 -12.21 3.47
N GLU A 94 16.60 -13.33 3.24
CA GLU A 94 16.55 -14.06 1.96
C GLU A 94 16.04 -15.48 2.14
N LEU A 95 14.95 -15.80 1.46
CA LEU A 95 14.31 -17.11 1.42
C LEU A 95 15.10 -18.07 0.52
N GLY A 96 15.18 -19.33 0.94
CA GLY A 96 15.79 -20.40 0.14
C GLY A 96 15.06 -21.72 0.34
N ILE A 97 15.03 -22.56 -0.70
CA ILE A 97 14.45 -23.91 -0.63
C ILE A 97 15.06 -24.83 -1.67
N TRP A 98 15.12 -26.11 -1.31
CA TRP A 98 15.17 -27.20 -2.27
C TRP A 98 14.36 -28.40 -1.77
N LEU A 99 13.91 -29.23 -2.71
CA LEU A 99 13.22 -30.47 -2.43
C LEU A 99 13.92 -31.62 -3.15
N LYS A 100 13.93 -32.80 -2.51
CA LYS A 100 14.36 -34.02 -3.19
C LYS A 100 13.50 -34.29 -4.42
N LYS A 101 14.07 -34.94 -5.44
CA LYS A 101 13.40 -35.14 -6.73
C LYS A 101 12.04 -35.81 -6.60
N SER A 102 11.94 -36.83 -5.75
CA SER A 102 10.69 -37.57 -5.50
C SER A 102 9.59 -36.76 -4.81
N ALA A 103 9.90 -35.57 -4.27
CA ALA A 103 8.94 -34.66 -3.65
C ALA A 103 8.43 -33.57 -4.61
N HIS A 104 8.94 -33.50 -5.85
CA HIS A 104 8.52 -32.52 -6.84
C HIS A 104 7.11 -32.84 -7.37
N GLY A 105 6.34 -31.82 -7.77
CA GLY A 105 4.98 -31.98 -8.31
C GLY A 105 3.85 -32.10 -7.28
N PHE A 106 4.17 -32.27 -5.98
CA PHE A 106 3.17 -32.43 -4.91
C PHE A 106 2.84 -31.12 -4.16
N HIS A 107 3.31 -29.98 -4.66
CA HIS A 107 3.15 -28.64 -4.06
C HIS A 107 3.79 -28.43 -2.68
N TYR A 108 4.64 -29.36 -2.21
CA TYR A 108 5.31 -29.22 -0.91
C TYR A 108 6.20 -27.98 -0.82
N GLY A 109 6.79 -27.53 -1.94
CA GLY A 109 7.68 -26.36 -1.95
C GLY A 109 6.93 -25.07 -1.65
N PHE A 110 5.78 -24.87 -2.29
CA PHE A 110 4.89 -23.75 -2.00
C PHE A 110 4.40 -23.81 -0.54
N GLU A 111 3.99 -24.98 -0.06
CA GLU A 111 3.50 -25.15 1.31
C GLU A 111 4.59 -24.79 2.34
N ALA A 112 5.80 -25.33 2.20
CA ALA A 112 6.93 -25.04 3.09
C ALA A 112 7.31 -23.55 3.08
N MET A 113 7.42 -22.94 1.90
CA MET A 113 7.82 -21.53 1.78
C MET A 113 6.75 -20.58 2.25
N ASN A 114 5.47 -20.88 2.02
CA ASN A 114 4.38 -20.07 2.53
C ASN A 114 4.31 -20.10 4.07
N LEU A 115 4.60 -21.25 4.69
CA LEU A 115 4.71 -21.35 6.15
C LEU A 115 5.84 -20.46 6.68
N LEU A 116 7.02 -20.56 6.08
CA LEU A 116 8.19 -19.80 6.51
C LEU A 116 7.98 -18.28 6.32
N LYS A 117 7.40 -17.86 5.19
CA LYS A 117 7.00 -16.46 4.94
C LYS A 117 5.99 -15.96 5.96
N THR A 118 4.90 -16.69 6.20
CA THR A 118 3.85 -16.30 7.15
C THR A 118 4.40 -16.19 8.58
N TRP A 119 5.30 -17.11 8.96
CA TRP A 119 5.99 -17.01 10.24
C TRP A 119 6.90 -15.77 10.29
N ALA A 120 7.66 -15.49 9.23
CA ALA A 120 8.52 -14.31 9.18
C ALA A 120 7.71 -13.01 9.32
N GLU A 121 6.58 -12.88 8.62
CA GLU A 121 5.66 -11.74 8.70
C GLU A 121 5.17 -11.43 10.12
N THR A 122 5.05 -12.45 10.97
CA THR A 122 4.51 -12.32 12.32
C THR A 122 5.60 -12.21 13.40
N ASN A 123 6.84 -12.59 13.09
CA ASN A 123 7.90 -12.74 14.09
C ASN A 123 9.16 -11.90 13.81
N LEU A 124 9.30 -11.34 12.60
CA LEU A 124 10.47 -10.56 12.20
C LEU A 124 10.09 -9.13 11.83
N VAL A 125 11.05 -8.22 12.00
CA VAL A 125 10.94 -6.82 11.56
C VAL A 125 11.89 -6.61 10.39
N TYR A 126 11.35 -6.51 9.18
CA TYR A 126 12.09 -6.34 7.94
C TYR A 126 11.36 -5.40 6.98
N ASP A 127 12.06 -4.91 5.96
CA ASP A 127 11.48 -4.05 4.93
C ASP A 127 10.84 -4.93 3.83
N TYR A 128 11.57 -5.96 3.36
CA TYR A 128 11.05 -7.04 2.50
C TYR A 128 11.84 -8.35 2.66
N LEU A 129 11.24 -9.49 2.31
CA LEU A 129 11.91 -10.76 2.11
C LEU A 129 12.32 -10.89 0.64
N LYS A 130 13.57 -11.28 0.39
CA LYS A 130 14.08 -11.62 -0.94
C LYS A 130 13.84 -13.09 -1.24
N TYR A 131 13.58 -13.41 -2.50
CA TYR A 131 13.58 -14.77 -3.01
C TYR A 131 14.13 -14.78 -4.43
N PRO A 132 15.47 -14.75 -4.57
CA PRO A 132 16.13 -14.80 -5.86
C PRO A 132 15.96 -16.19 -6.47
N VAL A 133 15.50 -16.22 -7.71
CA VAL A 133 15.29 -17.44 -8.48
C VAL A 133 15.86 -17.28 -9.87
N VAL A 134 16.67 -18.25 -10.30
CA VAL A 134 17.17 -18.34 -11.67
C VAL A 134 16.01 -18.29 -12.66
N ARG A 135 16.07 -17.42 -13.67
CA ARG A 135 14.98 -17.16 -14.63
C ARG A 135 14.43 -18.41 -15.28
N GLN A 136 15.29 -19.39 -15.56
CA GLN A 136 14.92 -20.66 -16.19
C GLN A 136 14.26 -21.66 -15.21
N ASN A 137 14.36 -21.44 -13.90
CA ASN A 137 13.75 -22.29 -12.87
C ASN A 137 12.25 -21.95 -12.69
N ILE A 138 11.44 -22.36 -13.67
CA ILE A 138 10.00 -22.10 -13.70
C ILE A 138 9.29 -22.60 -12.44
N SER A 139 9.73 -23.73 -11.86
CA SER A 139 9.10 -24.30 -10.66
C SER A 139 9.24 -23.40 -9.43
N SER A 140 10.44 -22.87 -9.16
CA SER A 140 10.65 -21.94 -8.05
C SER A 140 10.03 -20.56 -8.31
N ARG A 141 10.01 -20.11 -9.57
CA ARG A 141 9.31 -18.87 -9.95
C ARG A 141 7.81 -18.96 -9.66
N LYS A 142 7.17 -20.08 -10.00
CA LYS A 142 5.76 -20.32 -9.67
C LYS A 142 5.49 -20.34 -8.17
N ILE A 143 6.44 -20.79 -7.35
CA ILE A 143 6.33 -20.69 -5.88
C ILE A 143 6.31 -19.21 -5.47
N ALA A 144 7.27 -18.42 -5.96
CA ALA A 144 7.39 -17.00 -5.68
C ALA A 144 6.13 -16.21 -6.07
N GLU A 145 5.70 -16.39 -7.32
CA GLU A 145 4.53 -15.73 -7.90
C GLU A 145 3.25 -16.10 -7.14
N LYS A 146 3.08 -17.38 -6.79
CA LYS A 146 1.91 -17.85 -6.02
C LYS A 146 1.90 -17.34 -4.58
N MET A 147 3.07 -17.08 -3.99
CA MET A 147 3.22 -16.45 -2.67
C MET A 147 3.03 -14.92 -2.71
N GLY A 148 2.75 -14.34 -3.88
CA GLY A 148 2.54 -12.90 -4.07
C GLY A 148 3.83 -12.10 -4.24
N GLY A 149 4.92 -12.73 -4.68
CA GLY A 149 6.21 -12.07 -4.89
C GLY A 149 6.16 -11.11 -6.07
N ILE A 150 6.78 -9.93 -5.90
CA ILE A 150 6.90 -8.90 -6.93
C ILE A 150 8.34 -8.93 -7.47
N ILE A 151 8.50 -8.94 -8.79
CA ILE A 151 9.83 -8.85 -9.41
C ILE A 151 10.32 -7.41 -9.25
N GLU A 152 11.45 -7.24 -8.59
CA GLU A 152 12.01 -5.92 -8.24
C GLU A 152 13.46 -5.74 -8.67
N ASP A 153 14.17 -6.83 -8.95
CA ASP A 153 15.53 -6.80 -9.45
C ASP A 153 15.80 -8.00 -10.36
N GLU A 154 16.72 -7.81 -11.30
CA GLU A 154 17.18 -8.85 -12.22
C GLU A 154 18.69 -8.68 -12.45
N TYR A 155 19.47 -9.71 -12.14
CA TYR A 155 20.93 -9.62 -12.19
C TYR A 155 21.60 -10.96 -12.47
N ILE A 156 22.82 -10.91 -12.99
CA ILE A 156 23.64 -12.11 -13.21
C ILE A 156 24.61 -12.27 -12.04
N LYS A 157 24.59 -13.44 -11.39
CA LYS A 157 25.60 -13.81 -10.38
C LYS A 157 26.31 -15.12 -10.75
N THR A 158 27.51 -15.30 -10.22
CA THR A 158 28.26 -16.55 -10.39
C THR A 158 27.98 -17.48 -9.20
N SER A 159 27.58 -18.72 -9.48
CA SER A 159 27.43 -19.79 -8.48
C SER A 159 28.77 -20.19 -7.88
N GLU A 160 28.74 -20.95 -6.78
CA GLU A 160 29.95 -21.54 -6.20
C GLU A 160 30.74 -22.42 -7.19
N SER A 161 30.04 -23.07 -8.11
CA SER A 161 30.63 -23.89 -9.19
C SER A 161 31.09 -23.10 -10.43
N GLY A 162 30.99 -21.77 -10.42
CA GLY A 162 31.40 -20.92 -11.54
C GLY A 162 30.34 -20.74 -12.65
N LYS A 163 29.12 -21.25 -12.47
CA LYS A 163 28.02 -21.11 -13.44
C LYS A 163 27.39 -19.72 -13.31
N LEU A 164 27.09 -19.09 -14.45
CA LEU A 164 26.30 -17.85 -14.46
C LEU A 164 24.82 -18.16 -14.18
N LEU A 165 24.25 -17.46 -13.22
CA LEU A 165 22.86 -17.53 -12.80
C LEU A 165 22.20 -16.19 -13.15
N ASP A 166 21.32 -16.19 -14.16
CA ASP A 166 20.43 -15.09 -14.49
C ASP A 166 19.28 -15.10 -13.48
N GLU A 167 19.43 -14.32 -12.40
CA GLU A 167 18.52 -14.29 -11.26
C GLU A 167 17.40 -13.26 -11.49
N VAL A 168 16.19 -13.68 -11.14
CA VAL A 168 15.03 -12.81 -10.97
C VAL A 168 14.76 -12.74 -9.47
N GLU A 169 14.92 -11.55 -8.88
CA GLU A 169 14.67 -11.34 -7.46
C GLU A 169 13.20 -10.98 -7.23
N TYR A 170 12.49 -11.90 -6.57
CA TYR A 170 11.17 -11.61 -6.05
C TYR A 170 11.29 -10.99 -4.65
N ARG A 171 10.53 -9.94 -4.37
CA ARG A 171 10.38 -9.35 -3.04
C ARG A 171 9.00 -9.59 -2.49
N PHE A 172 8.94 -9.88 -1.20
CA PHE A 172 7.72 -9.93 -0.40
C PHE A 172 7.81 -8.88 0.68
N TYR A 173 6.98 -7.86 0.60
CA TYR A 173 6.95 -6.84 1.61
C TYR A 173 6.17 -7.36 2.83
N GLY A 174 6.63 -7.02 4.04
CA GLY A 174 5.92 -7.41 5.25
C GLY A 174 4.52 -6.78 5.31
N ALA A 175 3.67 -7.22 6.24
CA ALA A 175 2.33 -6.64 6.44
C ALA A 175 2.35 -5.13 6.77
N THR A 176 3.52 -4.53 6.99
CA THR A 176 3.73 -3.08 7.09
C THR A 176 3.92 -2.37 5.74
N MET A 177 4.09 -3.08 4.62
CA MET A 177 4.35 -2.50 3.29
C MET A 177 3.61 -3.17 2.12
N THR A 178 2.98 -4.35 2.29
CA THR A 178 1.96 -4.84 1.32
C THR A 178 0.65 -5.20 1.99
N ASN A 179 -0.35 -4.38 1.71
CA ASN A 179 -1.73 -4.62 2.09
C ASN A 179 -2.35 -5.75 1.24
N THR A 180 -2.11 -7.00 1.65
CA THR A 180 -3.07 -8.10 1.44
C THR A 180 -3.40 -8.74 2.77
N GLN A 181 -4.05 -7.97 3.64
CA GLN A 181 -5.15 -8.54 4.41
C GLN A 181 -6.05 -9.26 3.39
N SER A 182 -6.47 -10.49 3.69
CA SER A 182 -7.62 -11.09 3.00
C SER A 182 -8.69 -10.00 2.89
N LYS A 183 -8.95 -9.47 1.69
CA LYS A 183 -9.95 -8.42 1.50
C LYS A 183 -11.23 -8.95 2.12
N ILE A 184 -11.62 -8.39 3.26
CA ILE A 184 -12.85 -8.81 3.94
C ILE A 184 -13.95 -8.59 2.92
N ASN A 185 -14.70 -9.66 2.63
CA ASN A 185 -15.78 -9.56 1.66
C ASN A 185 -16.95 -8.81 2.31
N ILE A 186 -16.96 -7.48 2.19
CA ILE A 186 -17.98 -6.62 2.76
C ILE A 186 -19.22 -6.69 1.86
N THR A 187 -20.19 -7.52 2.25
CA THR A 187 -21.45 -7.72 1.52
C THR A 187 -22.62 -6.97 2.15
N ALA A 188 -23.69 -6.73 1.37
CA ALA A 188 -24.91 -6.13 1.92
C ALA A 188 -25.56 -6.99 3.03
N ALA A 189 -25.37 -8.32 2.98
CA ALA A 189 -25.85 -9.23 4.02
C ALA A 189 -25.11 -9.00 5.35
N LEU A 190 -23.77 -8.91 5.32
CA LEU A 190 -22.96 -8.56 6.48
C LEU A 190 -23.40 -7.22 7.08
N VAL A 191 -23.55 -6.20 6.23
CA VAL A 191 -23.95 -4.86 6.68
C VAL A 191 -25.34 -4.87 7.32
N ARG A 192 -26.29 -5.64 6.75
CA ARG A 192 -27.64 -5.80 7.33
C ARG A 192 -27.59 -6.45 8.71
N GLU A 193 -26.76 -7.47 8.88
CA GLU A 193 -26.59 -8.12 10.18
C GLU A 193 -26.03 -7.15 11.22
N LEU A 194 -24.98 -6.38 10.87
CA LEU A 194 -24.39 -5.38 11.75
C LEU A 194 -25.38 -4.26 12.13
N ILE A 195 -26.17 -3.77 11.18
CA ILE A 195 -27.22 -2.77 11.44
C ILE A 195 -28.29 -3.33 12.38
N THR A 196 -28.74 -4.57 12.14
CA THR A 196 -29.78 -5.20 12.97
C THR A 196 -29.30 -5.40 14.42
N GLN A 197 -28.03 -5.78 14.60
CA GLN A 197 -27.43 -5.99 15.92
C GLN A 197 -27.16 -4.68 16.68
N GLN A 198 -26.62 -3.66 16.00
CA GLN A 198 -26.08 -2.47 16.67
C GLN A 198 -27.01 -1.25 16.59
N PHE A 199 -27.87 -1.17 15.58
CA PHE A 199 -28.76 -0.04 15.32
C PHE A 199 -30.18 -0.53 14.93
N PRO A 200 -30.87 -1.26 15.83
CA PRO A 200 -32.16 -1.89 15.53
C PRO A 200 -33.23 -0.91 15.06
N GLN A 201 -33.14 0.38 15.42
CA GLN A 201 -34.01 1.45 14.92
C GLN A 201 -33.96 1.63 13.39
N TRP A 202 -32.89 1.17 12.74
CA TRP A 202 -32.71 1.22 11.29
C TRP A 202 -32.72 -0.17 10.64
N GLY A 203 -32.96 -1.24 11.40
CA GLY A 203 -32.89 -2.63 10.93
C GLY A 203 -33.82 -2.97 9.76
N GLN A 204 -34.93 -2.23 9.62
CA GLN A 204 -35.91 -2.43 8.56
C GLN A 204 -35.67 -1.57 7.31
N LEU A 205 -34.67 -0.67 7.33
CA LEU A 205 -34.38 0.17 6.18
C LEU A 205 -33.73 -0.65 5.05
N PRO A 206 -34.02 -0.29 3.77
CA PRO A 206 -33.34 -0.92 2.64
C PRO A 206 -31.84 -0.62 2.70
N ILE A 207 -31.03 -1.61 2.34
CA ILE A 207 -29.57 -1.49 2.26
C ILE A 207 -29.16 -1.91 0.85
N GLN A 208 -28.50 -1.02 0.13
CA GLN A 208 -28.10 -1.22 -1.26
C GLN A 208 -26.67 -0.73 -1.45
N ALA A 209 -25.83 -1.51 -2.12
CA ALA A 209 -24.47 -1.08 -2.43
C ALA A 209 -24.51 0.14 -3.37
N VAL A 210 -23.63 1.11 -3.14
CA VAL A 210 -23.43 2.22 -4.08
C VAL A 210 -22.65 1.70 -5.29
N ASN A 211 -23.09 2.05 -6.50
CA ASN A 211 -22.52 1.56 -7.76
C ASN A 211 -20.99 1.78 -7.85
N ASN A 212 -20.53 2.95 -7.40
CA ASN A 212 -19.12 3.32 -7.38
C ASN A 212 -18.65 3.45 -5.92
N SER A 213 -18.21 2.34 -5.31
CA SER A 213 -17.54 2.39 -4.01
C SER A 213 -16.09 2.84 -4.17
N GLY A 214 -15.62 3.73 -3.29
CA GLY A 214 -14.23 4.14 -3.22
C GLY A 214 -13.28 2.99 -2.85
N TRP A 215 -11.98 3.27 -2.93
CA TRP A 215 -10.93 2.31 -2.60
C TRP A 215 -10.86 2.03 -1.09
N ASP A 216 -10.94 3.10 -0.29
CA ASP A 216 -10.79 3.05 1.17
C ASP A 216 -11.98 2.43 1.89
N ASN A 217 -13.18 2.56 1.31
CA ASN A 217 -14.43 2.18 1.96
C ASN A 217 -15.41 1.52 0.99
N LYS A 218 -16.02 0.41 1.41
CA LYS A 218 -17.24 -0.11 0.77
C LYS A 218 -18.44 0.65 1.30
N THR A 219 -19.22 1.23 0.38
CA THR A 219 -20.29 2.16 0.73
C THR A 219 -21.66 1.60 0.35
N PHE A 220 -22.64 1.75 1.24
CA PHE A 220 -24.01 1.29 1.05
C PHE A 220 -25.00 2.42 1.38
N HIS A 221 -26.07 2.56 0.63
CA HIS A 221 -27.24 3.32 1.07
C HIS A 221 -27.91 2.60 2.25
N LEU A 222 -28.42 3.40 3.19
CA LEU A 222 -29.29 2.95 4.29
C LEU A 222 -30.56 3.80 4.27
N GLY A 223 -31.66 3.23 3.79
CA GLY A 223 -32.83 4.03 3.45
C GLY A 223 -32.54 5.00 2.30
N THR A 224 -33.23 6.14 2.31
CA THR A 224 -33.10 7.19 1.28
C THR A 224 -32.23 8.37 1.71
N GLU A 225 -31.89 8.46 3.00
CA GLU A 225 -31.29 9.67 3.59
C GLU A 225 -29.94 9.40 4.27
N MET A 226 -29.45 8.16 4.29
CA MET A 226 -28.21 7.79 4.96
C MET A 226 -27.35 6.88 4.10
N LEU A 227 -26.07 6.83 4.45
CA LEU A 227 -25.10 5.92 3.88
C LEU A 227 -24.25 5.27 4.99
N ILE A 228 -23.78 4.07 4.72
CA ILE A 228 -22.89 3.28 5.57
C ILE A 228 -21.53 3.23 4.87
N ARG A 229 -20.45 3.60 5.57
CA ARG A 229 -19.07 3.45 5.09
C ARG A 229 -18.36 2.39 5.93
N MET A 230 -17.88 1.35 5.24
CA MET A 230 -17.16 0.24 5.84
C MET A 230 -15.70 0.29 5.36
N PRO A 231 -14.71 0.57 6.23
CA PRO A 231 -13.30 0.46 5.88
C PRO A 231 -12.97 -0.86 5.15
N SER A 232 -12.24 -0.78 4.04
CA SER A 232 -11.92 -1.94 3.19
C SER A 232 -10.68 -2.71 3.67
N SER A 233 -9.85 -2.08 4.50
CA SER A 233 -8.63 -2.62 5.10
C SER A 233 -8.31 -1.92 6.44
N ALA A 234 -7.38 -2.47 7.22
CA ALA A 234 -7.01 -1.92 8.52
C ALA A 234 -6.35 -0.54 8.47
N GLU A 235 -5.66 -0.21 7.38
CA GLU A 235 -5.05 1.12 7.18
C GLU A 235 -6.11 2.24 7.11
N TYR A 236 -7.33 1.94 6.67
CA TYR A 236 -8.43 2.91 6.60
C TYR A 236 -9.30 2.93 7.87
N ALA A 237 -9.15 1.96 8.77
CA ALA A 237 -10.00 1.83 9.96
C ALA A 237 -9.96 3.05 10.88
N GLY A 238 -8.81 3.73 10.97
CA GLY A 238 -8.63 4.93 11.80
C GLY A 238 -9.41 6.16 11.30
N GLN A 239 -9.85 6.17 10.03
CA GLN A 239 -10.58 7.30 9.44
C GLN A 239 -11.93 7.54 10.13
N VAL A 240 -12.62 6.47 10.54
CA VAL A 240 -13.97 6.54 11.12
C VAL A 240 -14.02 7.38 12.38
N GLU A 241 -13.10 7.14 13.32
CA GLU A 241 -13.07 7.87 14.59
C GLU A 241 -12.71 9.34 14.40
N LYS A 242 -11.81 9.60 13.45
CA LYS A 242 -11.37 10.94 13.07
C LYS A 242 -12.54 11.74 12.49
N GLU A 243 -13.25 11.18 11.52
CA GLU A 243 -14.43 11.81 10.92
C GLU A 243 -15.52 12.06 11.98
N GLN A 244 -15.83 11.06 12.82
CA GLN A 244 -16.84 11.17 13.89
C GLN A 244 -16.52 12.28 14.90
N THR A 245 -15.24 12.52 15.16
CA THR A 245 -14.78 13.53 16.13
C THR A 245 -14.79 14.95 15.56
N TRP A 246 -14.36 15.11 14.30
CA TRP A 246 -14.03 16.42 13.74
C TRP A 246 -15.07 16.98 12.78
N LEU A 247 -15.72 16.16 11.95
CA LEU A 247 -16.68 16.69 10.97
C LEU A 247 -17.86 17.43 11.62
N PRO A 248 -18.44 16.98 12.76
CA PRO A 248 -19.48 17.75 13.44
C PRO A 248 -19.03 19.14 13.92
N LYS A 249 -17.73 19.32 14.19
CA LYS A 249 -17.15 20.60 14.63
C LYS A 249 -16.83 21.52 13.45
N LEU A 250 -16.42 20.94 12.32
CA LEU A 250 -16.05 21.68 11.10
C LEU A 250 -17.28 22.09 10.29
N ALA A 251 -18.27 21.20 10.14
CA ALA A 251 -19.45 21.40 9.31
C ALA A 251 -20.16 22.76 9.51
N PRO A 252 -20.44 23.26 10.73
CA PRO A 252 -21.14 24.54 10.90
C PRO A 252 -20.31 25.77 10.52
N LEU A 253 -19.00 25.61 10.28
CA LEU A 253 -18.07 26.69 9.95
C LEU A 253 -17.71 26.72 8.46
N LEU A 254 -18.19 25.77 7.68
CA LEU A 254 -17.87 25.63 6.25
C LEU A 254 -19.02 26.16 5.38
N PRO A 255 -18.71 26.77 4.22
CA PRO A 255 -19.72 27.34 3.33
C PRO A 255 -20.49 26.29 2.54
N LEU A 256 -19.99 25.04 2.51
CA LEU A 256 -20.60 23.92 1.80
C LEU A 256 -20.80 22.74 2.76
N PRO A 257 -21.86 21.94 2.55
CA PRO A 257 -22.06 20.67 3.23
C PRO A 257 -20.84 19.75 3.12
N ILE A 258 -20.53 19.08 4.23
CA ILE A 258 -19.58 17.98 4.34
C ILE A 258 -20.26 16.77 5.00
N PRO A 259 -19.68 15.56 4.98
CA PRO A 259 -20.30 14.40 5.59
C PRO A 259 -20.67 14.67 7.06
N ALA A 260 -21.88 14.25 7.44
CA ALA A 260 -22.41 14.42 8.79
C ALA A 260 -22.58 13.06 9.45
N PRO A 261 -21.60 12.63 10.29
CA PRO A 261 -21.66 11.36 10.98
C PRO A 261 -22.83 11.30 11.97
N LEU A 262 -23.66 10.27 11.85
CA LEU A 262 -24.83 10.02 12.69
C LEU A 262 -24.55 8.97 13.77
N ALA A 263 -23.82 7.92 13.41
CA ALA A 263 -23.48 6.84 14.32
C ALA A 263 -22.19 6.13 13.91
N MET A 264 -21.52 5.54 14.91
CA MET A 264 -20.31 4.76 14.74
C MET A 264 -20.55 3.33 15.23
N GLY A 265 -20.40 2.37 14.33
CA GLY A 265 -20.47 0.95 14.62
C GLY A 265 -19.20 0.44 15.31
N LYS A 266 -19.35 -0.64 16.06
CA LYS A 266 -18.30 -1.33 16.81
C LYS A 266 -17.81 -2.58 16.06
N PRO A 267 -16.53 -2.94 16.19
CA PRO A 267 -16.03 -4.24 15.79
C PRO A 267 -16.80 -5.41 16.43
N ASN A 268 -16.88 -6.54 15.73
CA ASN A 268 -17.31 -7.82 16.27
C ASN A 268 -16.62 -8.99 15.52
N GLU A 269 -17.06 -10.22 15.78
CA GLU A 269 -16.51 -11.42 15.13
C GLU A 269 -16.66 -11.42 13.60
N LEU A 270 -17.64 -10.70 13.06
CA LEU A 270 -17.94 -10.64 11.62
C LEU A 270 -17.18 -9.52 10.90
N TYR A 271 -16.86 -8.44 11.61
CA TYR A 271 -16.17 -7.28 11.05
C TYR A 271 -15.26 -6.62 12.10
N PRO A 272 -13.94 -6.56 11.87
CA PRO A 272 -12.95 -6.23 12.90
C PRO A 272 -12.74 -4.72 13.12
N TRP A 273 -13.35 -3.85 12.31
CA TRP A 273 -13.11 -2.40 12.36
C TRP A 273 -14.35 -1.62 12.79
N LYS A 274 -14.13 -0.40 13.27
CA LYS A 274 -15.22 0.58 13.40
C LYS A 274 -15.68 0.98 12.00
N TRP A 275 -16.93 1.37 11.89
CA TRP A 275 -17.56 1.79 10.62
C TRP A 275 -18.55 2.92 10.90
N SER A 276 -18.95 3.69 9.89
CA SER A 276 -19.77 4.90 10.08
C SER A 276 -21.10 4.84 9.35
N ILE A 277 -22.11 5.47 9.95
CA ILE A 277 -23.38 5.84 9.32
C ILE A 277 -23.39 7.36 9.23
N ASN A 278 -23.55 7.88 8.02
CA ASN A 278 -23.55 9.31 7.73
C ASN A 278 -24.86 9.70 7.04
N ARG A 279 -25.22 10.98 7.11
CA ARG A 279 -26.27 11.53 6.23
C ARG A 279 -25.84 11.42 4.77
N TRP A 280 -26.79 11.10 3.90
CA TRP A 280 -26.62 11.18 2.46
C TRP A 280 -26.60 12.65 2.02
N LEU A 281 -25.57 12.99 1.25
CA LEU A 281 -25.47 14.29 0.59
C LEU A 281 -25.89 14.11 -0.86
N PRO A 282 -26.95 14.79 -1.34
CA PRO A 282 -27.39 14.65 -2.71
C PRO A 282 -26.37 15.31 -3.66
N GLY A 283 -26.20 14.71 -4.83
CA GLY A 283 -25.34 15.21 -5.89
C GLY A 283 -24.58 14.08 -6.57
N GLU A 284 -24.03 14.39 -7.74
CA GLU A 284 -23.15 13.50 -8.50
C GLU A 284 -21.72 14.02 -8.42
N THR A 285 -20.71 13.16 -8.50
CA THR A 285 -19.32 13.62 -8.44
C THR A 285 -18.95 14.43 -9.68
N ALA A 286 -18.03 15.40 -9.52
CA ALA A 286 -17.46 16.16 -10.63
C ALA A 286 -16.65 15.27 -11.61
N ALA A 287 -16.31 14.04 -11.21
CA ALA A 287 -15.74 13.02 -12.09
C ALA A 287 -16.78 12.42 -13.06
N ALA A 288 -18.05 12.33 -12.64
CA ALA A 288 -19.11 11.65 -13.38
C ALA A 288 -20.03 12.61 -14.15
N THR A 289 -20.08 13.89 -13.77
CA THR A 289 -21.02 14.88 -14.33
C THR A 289 -20.29 16.16 -14.76
N PRO A 290 -20.69 16.80 -15.88
CA PRO A 290 -20.11 18.06 -16.32
C PRO A 290 -20.30 19.21 -15.32
N ILE A 291 -19.26 20.03 -15.19
CA ILE A 291 -19.30 21.31 -14.47
C ILE A 291 -19.82 22.39 -15.43
N ASN A 292 -20.82 23.18 -15.00
CA ASN A 292 -21.43 24.20 -15.87
C ASN A 292 -20.49 25.38 -16.15
N ASP A 293 -19.85 25.91 -15.10
CA ASP A 293 -18.89 27.00 -15.18
C ASP A 293 -17.67 26.66 -14.31
N LEU A 294 -16.55 26.35 -14.97
CA LEU A 294 -15.31 25.98 -14.29
C LEU A 294 -14.69 27.14 -13.50
N SER A 295 -14.97 28.39 -13.88
CA SER A 295 -14.51 29.59 -13.16
C SER A 295 -15.29 29.80 -11.86
N GLU A 296 -16.61 29.64 -11.91
CA GLU A 296 -17.46 29.66 -10.70
C GLU A 296 -17.06 28.52 -9.74
N PHE A 297 -16.90 27.31 -10.28
CA PHE A 297 -16.49 26.14 -9.49
C PHE A 297 -15.12 26.35 -8.82
N ALA A 298 -14.15 26.92 -9.55
CA ALA A 298 -12.84 27.25 -9.00
C ALA A 298 -12.92 28.26 -7.85
N TYR A 299 -13.73 29.30 -8.01
CA TYR A 299 -13.97 30.30 -6.97
C TYR A 299 -14.59 29.67 -5.72
N ASP A 300 -15.66 28.89 -5.87
CA ASP A 300 -16.37 28.26 -4.76
C ASP A 300 -15.48 27.27 -4.00
N LEU A 301 -14.67 26.48 -4.72
CA LEU A 301 -13.72 25.56 -4.09
C LEU A 301 -12.61 26.31 -3.34
N ALA A 302 -12.10 27.41 -3.89
CA ALA A 302 -11.12 28.25 -3.21
C ALA A 302 -11.70 28.87 -1.93
N LEU A 303 -12.95 29.35 -1.97
CA LEU A 303 -13.65 29.85 -0.77
C LEU A 303 -13.85 28.75 0.29
N PHE A 304 -14.19 27.53 -0.13
CA PHE A 304 -14.30 26.39 0.78
C PHE A 304 -12.97 26.09 1.49
N LEU A 305 -11.87 26.02 0.73
CA LEU A 305 -10.54 25.76 1.30
C LEU A 305 -10.07 26.89 2.22
N LYS A 306 -10.31 28.15 1.84
CA LYS A 306 -10.01 29.32 2.67
C LYS A 306 -10.80 29.28 3.99
N ALA A 307 -12.08 28.90 3.92
CA ALA A 307 -12.90 28.71 5.12
C ALA A 307 -12.36 27.58 6.00
N LEU A 308 -12.05 26.41 5.44
CA LEU A 308 -11.45 25.28 6.15
C LEU A 308 -10.16 25.69 6.87
N GLN A 309 -9.26 26.35 6.16
CA GLN A 309 -7.96 26.83 6.65
C GLN A 309 -8.10 27.91 7.73
N SER A 310 -9.19 28.69 7.73
CA SER A 310 -9.45 29.72 8.74
C SER A 310 -9.96 29.18 10.09
N ILE A 311 -10.42 27.93 10.14
CA ILE A 311 -10.91 27.31 11.37
C ILE A 311 -9.74 27.05 12.31
N ASN A 312 -9.93 27.34 13.60
CA ASN A 312 -8.93 27.02 14.62
C ASN A 312 -8.57 25.52 14.60
N SER A 313 -7.31 25.22 14.31
CA SER A 313 -6.74 23.88 14.17
C SER A 313 -6.28 23.26 15.50
N MET A 314 -6.42 23.98 16.61
CA MET A 314 -5.97 23.52 17.92
C MET A 314 -6.62 22.18 18.30
N GLY A 315 -5.76 21.21 18.64
CA GLY A 315 -6.15 19.87 19.03
C GLY A 315 -6.50 18.94 17.87
N GLY A 316 -6.46 19.43 16.61
CA GLY A 316 -6.64 18.60 15.43
C GLY A 316 -5.57 17.51 15.28
N PRO A 317 -5.83 16.43 14.53
CA PRO A 317 -4.88 15.36 14.32
C PRO A 317 -3.74 15.84 13.41
N ILE A 318 -2.52 15.88 13.93
CA ILE A 318 -1.32 16.27 13.16
C ILE A 318 -1.12 15.31 11.99
N ALA A 319 -0.78 15.80 10.81
CA ALA A 319 -0.47 14.96 9.66
C ALA A 319 0.60 13.91 9.95
N GLY A 320 0.39 12.69 9.45
CA GLY A 320 1.24 11.53 9.74
C GLY A 320 0.74 10.28 9.02
N PRO A 321 1.17 9.06 9.43
CA PRO A 321 0.77 7.81 8.77
C PRO A 321 -0.76 7.67 8.57
N GLN A 322 -1.56 8.15 9.52
CA GLN A 322 -3.03 8.09 9.51
C GLN A 322 -3.72 9.09 8.55
N SER A 323 -2.97 10.03 7.98
CA SER A 323 -3.38 10.84 6.83
C SER A 323 -2.56 10.49 5.59
N PHE A 324 -1.87 9.35 5.62
CA PHE A 324 -0.85 8.98 4.63
C PHE A 324 0.16 10.10 4.39
N TYR A 325 0.46 10.89 5.43
CA TYR A 325 1.33 12.09 5.40
C TYR A 325 0.81 13.28 4.57
N ARG A 326 -0.47 13.28 4.18
CA ARG A 326 -1.12 14.49 3.63
C ARG A 326 -1.14 15.58 4.68
N GLY A 327 -0.60 16.75 4.32
CA GLY A 327 -0.36 17.87 5.21
C GLY A 327 0.94 17.76 6.04
N GLY A 328 1.72 16.69 5.86
CA GLY A 328 3.01 16.48 6.53
C GLY A 328 4.19 16.90 5.66
N ASP A 329 5.39 16.46 6.06
CA ASP A 329 6.62 16.70 5.31
C ASP A 329 6.60 15.93 3.97
N LEU A 330 6.81 16.66 2.88
CA LEU A 330 6.84 16.10 1.52
C LEU A 330 8.02 15.14 1.33
N ALA A 331 9.10 15.28 2.11
CA ALA A 331 10.28 14.42 2.06
C ALA A 331 9.97 12.93 2.31
N VAL A 332 8.84 12.62 2.94
CA VAL A 332 8.36 11.23 3.10
C VAL A 332 8.26 10.49 1.76
N TYR A 333 7.94 11.21 0.68
CA TYR A 333 7.79 10.63 -0.66
C TYR A 333 9.03 10.84 -1.54
N ASP A 334 10.15 11.33 -1.02
CA ASP A 334 11.32 11.70 -1.83
C ASP A 334 11.88 10.51 -2.61
N SER A 335 12.11 9.39 -1.94
CA SER A 335 12.66 8.19 -2.56
C SER A 335 11.79 7.66 -3.71
N GLU A 336 10.48 7.49 -3.48
CA GLU A 336 9.56 7.01 -4.50
C GLU A 336 9.38 8.00 -5.64
N THR A 337 9.42 9.30 -5.36
CA THR A 337 9.29 10.33 -6.39
C THR A 337 10.50 10.36 -7.30
N ARG A 338 11.72 10.32 -6.73
CA ARG A 338 12.96 10.24 -7.51
C ARG A 338 12.99 9.00 -8.38
N LYS A 339 12.56 7.86 -7.84
CA LYS A 339 12.40 6.62 -8.60
C LYS A 339 11.40 6.81 -9.75
N ALA A 340 10.24 7.42 -9.52
CA ALA A 340 9.26 7.65 -10.57
C ALA A 340 9.76 8.62 -11.65
N ILE A 341 10.53 9.65 -11.29
CA ILE A 341 11.16 10.55 -12.26
C ILE A 341 12.14 9.77 -13.15
N GLU A 342 12.94 8.88 -12.57
CA GLU A 342 13.87 8.01 -13.32
C GLU A 342 13.12 7.01 -14.22
N ASP A 343 12.11 6.33 -13.67
CA ASP A 343 11.32 5.32 -14.39
C ASP A 343 10.53 5.96 -15.57
N LEU A 344 10.17 7.24 -15.46
CA LEU A 344 9.43 7.99 -16.48
C LEU A 344 10.31 8.88 -17.37
N LYS A 345 11.63 8.83 -17.27
CA LYS A 345 12.55 9.77 -17.95
C LYS A 345 12.40 9.84 -19.48
N ASP A 346 11.94 8.76 -20.11
CA ASP A 346 11.69 8.70 -21.56
C ASP A 346 10.29 9.21 -21.95
N THR A 347 9.44 9.49 -20.96
CA THR A 347 8.04 9.91 -21.13
C THR A 347 7.81 11.35 -20.67
N ILE A 348 8.55 11.83 -19.67
CA ILE A 348 8.43 13.18 -19.10
C ILE A 348 9.76 13.94 -19.20
N ASP A 349 9.71 15.27 -19.03
CA ASP A 349 10.94 16.06 -18.93
C ASP A 349 11.64 15.81 -17.58
N PHE A 350 12.59 14.88 -17.60
CA PHE A 350 13.35 14.47 -16.42
C PHE A 350 13.90 15.66 -15.63
N ARG A 351 14.58 16.59 -16.31
CA ARG A 351 15.27 17.70 -15.66
C ARG A 351 14.27 18.65 -15.00
N ALA A 352 13.21 19.04 -15.72
CA ALA A 352 12.21 19.94 -15.16
C ALA A 352 11.45 19.30 -13.99
N ALA A 353 11.10 18.01 -14.09
CA ALA A 353 10.46 17.28 -13.00
C ALA A 353 11.35 17.21 -11.75
N THR A 354 12.66 16.95 -11.92
CA THR A 354 13.63 17.00 -10.81
C THR A 354 13.70 18.39 -10.19
N GLU A 355 13.81 19.46 -10.99
CA GLU A 355 13.90 20.83 -10.49
C GLU A 355 12.64 21.27 -9.71
N ILE A 356 11.44 20.89 -10.18
CA ILE A 356 10.16 21.14 -9.48
C ILE A 356 10.16 20.42 -8.12
N TRP A 357 10.57 19.16 -8.09
CA TRP A 357 10.62 18.35 -6.86
C TRP A 357 11.61 18.93 -5.84
N GLU A 358 12.85 19.20 -6.25
CA GLU A 358 13.90 19.77 -5.38
C GLU A 358 13.52 21.15 -4.84
N LYS A 359 12.91 22.00 -5.66
CA LYS A 359 12.46 23.32 -5.22
C LYS A 359 11.43 23.19 -4.09
N ALA A 360 10.48 22.27 -4.20
CA ALA A 360 9.51 22.04 -3.12
C ALA A 360 10.18 21.52 -1.84
N LEU A 361 11.09 20.56 -1.93
CA LEU A 361 11.83 20.02 -0.78
C LEU A 361 12.74 21.06 -0.09
N SER A 362 13.21 22.06 -0.82
CA SER A 362 13.96 23.18 -0.24
C SER A 362 13.11 24.12 0.63
N THR A 363 11.78 23.93 0.66
CA THR A 363 10.83 24.76 1.40
C THR A 363 10.05 23.91 2.40
N SER A 364 9.49 24.55 3.43
CA SER A 364 8.59 23.90 4.38
C SER A 364 7.60 24.92 4.95
N TRP A 365 6.43 24.45 5.37
CA TRP A 365 5.43 25.31 5.99
C TRP A 365 5.94 25.86 7.34
N GLN A 366 6.02 27.19 7.46
CA GLN A 366 6.57 27.87 8.64
C GLN A 366 5.50 28.45 9.58
N ASN A 367 4.24 28.49 9.15
CA ASN A 367 3.15 29.07 9.93
C ASN A 367 2.49 27.99 10.82
N PRO A 368 1.61 28.39 11.76
CA PRO A 368 0.80 27.42 12.48
C PRO A 368 0.09 26.42 11.55
N PRO A 369 -0.08 25.16 11.95
CA PRO A 369 -0.70 24.14 11.11
C PRO A 369 -2.15 24.50 10.82
N LEU A 370 -2.59 24.29 9.57
CA LEU A 370 -3.95 24.57 9.12
C LEU A 370 -4.72 23.26 8.93
N TRP A 371 -6.04 23.30 9.00
CA TRP A 371 -6.85 22.16 8.57
C TRP A 371 -6.65 21.89 7.08
N VAL A 372 -6.43 20.62 6.75
CA VAL A 372 -6.33 20.13 5.38
C VAL A 372 -7.33 19.01 5.16
N HIS A 373 -7.98 19.00 4.01
CA HIS A 373 -8.80 17.88 3.58
C HIS A 373 -7.93 16.66 3.29
N GLY A 374 -6.79 16.88 2.63
CA GLY A 374 -5.78 15.88 2.29
C GLY A 374 -6.06 15.11 1.00
N ASP A 375 -7.22 15.31 0.36
CA ASP A 375 -7.57 14.63 -0.89
C ASP A 375 -8.63 15.36 -1.74
N ILE A 376 -8.39 16.64 -2.01
CA ILE A 376 -9.23 17.38 -2.96
C ILE A 376 -9.03 16.81 -4.37
N SER A 377 -10.07 16.14 -4.88
CA SER A 377 -10.10 15.51 -6.20
C SER A 377 -11.52 15.54 -6.77
N VAL A 378 -11.67 15.43 -8.09
CA VAL A 378 -12.99 15.44 -8.76
C VAL A 378 -13.94 14.33 -8.29
N GLY A 379 -13.41 13.24 -7.72
CA GLY A 379 -14.23 12.17 -7.12
C GLY A 379 -14.87 12.56 -5.79
N ASN A 380 -14.29 13.56 -5.11
CA ASN A 380 -14.67 13.97 -3.75
C ASN A 380 -15.44 15.30 -3.72
N LEU A 381 -15.79 15.84 -4.89
CA LEU A 381 -16.54 17.09 -5.06
C LEU A 381 -17.89 16.78 -5.69
N LEU A 382 -18.98 17.04 -4.96
CA LEU A 382 -20.34 16.78 -5.44
C LEU A 382 -20.90 18.00 -6.17
N LEU A 383 -21.70 17.71 -7.18
CA LEU A 383 -22.41 18.67 -8.01
C LEU A 383 -23.92 18.55 -7.80
N SER A 384 -24.57 19.70 -7.70
CA SER A 384 -26.03 19.83 -7.84
C SER A 384 -26.30 20.87 -8.93
N GLN A 385 -27.08 20.48 -9.94
CA GLN A 385 -27.37 21.32 -11.11
C GLN A 385 -26.08 21.89 -11.77
N GLY A 386 -25.01 21.09 -11.79
CA GLY A 386 -23.71 21.46 -12.39
C GLY A 386 -22.87 22.45 -11.58
N LYS A 387 -23.23 22.73 -10.33
CA LYS A 387 -22.51 23.60 -9.39
C LYS A 387 -21.99 22.83 -8.18
N LEU A 388 -20.86 23.25 -7.62
CA LEU A 388 -20.28 22.63 -6.42
C LEU A 388 -21.28 22.72 -5.25
N SER A 389 -21.69 21.57 -4.71
CA SER A 389 -22.75 21.49 -3.70
C SER A 389 -22.31 20.86 -2.39
N ALA A 390 -21.24 20.06 -2.39
CA ALA A 390 -20.67 19.47 -1.19
C ALA A 390 -19.23 18.99 -1.43
N VAL A 391 -18.48 18.83 -0.35
CA VAL A 391 -17.15 18.21 -0.34
C VAL A 391 -17.22 16.97 0.53
N ILE A 392 -16.73 15.83 0.06
CA ILE A 392 -16.82 14.54 0.76
C ILE A 392 -15.45 13.86 0.90
N ASP A 393 -15.42 12.76 1.63
CA ASP A 393 -14.22 11.93 1.85
C ASP A 393 -13.08 12.59 2.64
N PHE A 394 -13.34 12.84 3.91
CA PHE A 394 -12.39 13.44 4.85
C PHE A 394 -11.51 12.37 5.53
N GLY A 395 -11.32 11.21 4.89
CA GLY A 395 -10.48 10.13 5.40
C GLY A 395 -9.05 10.59 5.66
N GLN A 396 -8.56 11.58 4.91
CA GLN A 396 -7.23 12.15 5.02
C GLN A 396 -7.14 13.44 5.84
N LEU A 397 -8.24 13.86 6.48
CA LEU A 397 -8.30 15.08 7.30
C LEU A 397 -7.16 15.11 8.32
N ALA A 398 -6.45 16.23 8.36
CA ALA A 398 -5.35 16.46 9.29
C ALA A 398 -5.15 17.96 9.53
N ILE A 399 -4.22 18.31 10.41
CA ILE A 399 -3.65 19.65 10.51
C ILE A 399 -2.19 19.63 10.06
N GLY A 400 -1.78 20.65 9.29
CA GLY A 400 -0.43 20.74 8.76
C GLY A 400 -0.29 21.75 7.61
N ASP A 401 0.50 21.39 6.61
CA ASP A 401 0.78 22.18 5.41
C ASP A 401 -0.40 22.12 4.40
N PRO A 402 -1.02 23.25 4.03
CA PRO A 402 -2.16 23.27 3.11
C PRO A 402 -1.84 22.87 1.67
N ALA A 403 -0.56 22.75 1.30
CA ALA A 403 -0.13 22.50 -0.07
C ALA A 403 -0.75 21.24 -0.70
N CYS A 404 -1.06 20.20 0.08
CA CYS A 404 -1.60 18.94 -0.45
C CYS A 404 -2.98 19.08 -1.11
N ASP A 405 -3.78 20.07 -0.71
CA ASP A 405 -5.12 20.33 -1.26
C ASP A 405 -5.08 21.14 -2.57
N LEU A 406 -3.90 21.64 -2.96
CA LEU A 406 -3.74 22.52 -4.12
C LEU A 406 -3.54 21.78 -5.44
N ALA A 407 -3.34 20.46 -5.41
CA ALA A 407 -3.08 19.67 -6.62
C ALA A 407 -4.20 19.80 -7.67
N ILE A 408 -5.43 20.08 -7.24
CA ILE A 408 -6.60 20.32 -8.11
C ILE A 408 -6.41 21.48 -9.09
N ALA A 409 -5.53 22.44 -8.76
CA ALA A 409 -5.22 23.58 -9.63
C ALA A 409 -4.65 23.18 -10.99
N TRP A 410 -3.99 22.02 -11.06
CA TRP A 410 -3.42 21.48 -12.30
C TRP A 410 -4.13 20.22 -12.81
N THR A 411 -4.80 19.46 -11.93
CA THR A 411 -5.52 18.26 -12.38
C THR A 411 -6.91 18.55 -12.94
N LEU A 412 -7.49 19.72 -12.64
CA LEU A 412 -8.81 20.13 -13.12
C LEU A 412 -8.84 21.53 -13.76
N PHE A 413 -8.24 22.53 -13.12
CA PHE A 413 -8.36 23.92 -13.58
C PHE A 413 -7.38 24.28 -14.70
N GLU A 414 -7.81 25.19 -15.58
CA GLU A 414 -7.04 25.66 -16.74
C GLU A 414 -7.31 27.15 -17.01
N GLY A 415 -6.31 27.85 -17.55
CA GLY A 415 -6.43 29.26 -17.95
C GLY A 415 -7.10 30.16 -16.91
N LYS A 416 -8.29 30.66 -17.23
CA LYS A 416 -9.05 31.59 -16.37
C LYS A 416 -9.46 30.96 -15.02
N SER A 417 -9.92 29.71 -15.00
CA SER A 417 -10.38 29.07 -13.75
C SER A 417 -9.22 28.83 -12.79
N ARG A 418 -8.05 28.42 -13.31
CA ARG A 418 -6.82 28.27 -12.51
C ARG A 418 -6.44 29.61 -11.88
N ARG A 419 -6.42 30.69 -12.67
CA ARG A 419 -6.10 32.03 -12.17
C ARG A 419 -7.02 32.45 -11.03
N ILE A 420 -8.33 32.25 -11.19
CA ILE A 420 -9.31 32.57 -10.14
C ILE A 420 -9.06 31.77 -8.86
N PHE A 421 -8.79 30.47 -8.98
CA PHE A 421 -8.46 29.62 -7.83
C PHE A 421 -7.22 30.15 -7.07
N LEU A 422 -6.15 30.46 -7.80
CA LEU A 422 -4.90 30.98 -7.25
C LEU A 422 -5.09 32.35 -6.56
N GLU A 423 -5.72 33.29 -7.26
CA GLU A 423 -5.97 34.66 -6.77
C GLU A 423 -6.91 34.69 -5.55
N THR A 424 -7.83 33.74 -5.44
CA THR A 424 -8.78 33.69 -4.31
C THR A 424 -8.14 33.15 -3.02
N LEU A 425 -7.21 32.20 -3.15
CA LEU A 425 -6.51 31.59 -2.01
C LEU A 425 -5.39 32.47 -1.45
N GLU A 426 -4.76 33.32 -2.27
CA GLU A 426 -3.76 34.32 -1.84
C GLU A 426 -2.57 33.70 -1.06
N LEU A 427 -2.18 32.46 -1.39
CA LEU A 427 -1.07 31.76 -0.75
C LEU A 427 0.29 32.22 -1.28
N ASP A 428 1.33 32.06 -0.45
CA ASP A 428 2.70 32.42 -0.79
C ASP A 428 3.30 31.53 -1.91
N PRO A 429 4.32 32.01 -2.64
CA PRO A 429 4.92 31.27 -3.75
C PRO A 429 5.49 29.89 -3.36
N ASP A 430 6.05 29.75 -2.15
CA ASP A 430 6.64 28.47 -1.73
C ASP A 430 5.54 27.44 -1.42
N THR A 431 4.39 27.86 -0.90
CA THR A 431 3.20 26.99 -0.75
C THR A 431 2.65 26.54 -2.10
N TRP A 432 2.62 27.43 -3.10
CA TRP A 432 2.27 27.02 -4.47
C TRP A 432 3.30 26.08 -5.10
N ALA A 433 4.60 26.27 -4.82
CA ALA A 433 5.64 25.34 -5.27
C ALA A 433 5.42 23.93 -4.71
N ARG A 434 5.13 23.80 -3.40
CA ARG A 434 4.79 22.50 -2.80
C ARG A 434 3.49 21.93 -3.36
N GLY A 435 2.47 22.77 -3.57
CA GLY A 435 1.19 22.34 -4.17
C GLY A 435 1.33 21.80 -5.59
N ARG A 436 2.18 22.44 -6.40
CA ARG A 436 2.56 22.00 -7.73
C ARG A 436 3.19 20.61 -7.70
N THR A 437 4.07 20.41 -6.74
CA THR A 437 4.79 19.16 -6.57
C THR A 437 3.88 18.02 -6.11
N TRP A 438 2.84 18.31 -5.33
CA TRP A 438 1.79 17.31 -5.05
C TRP A 438 1.03 16.88 -6.32
N ALA A 439 0.75 17.80 -7.25
CA ALA A 439 0.15 17.45 -8.53
C ALA A 439 1.10 16.60 -9.39
N LEU A 440 2.39 16.98 -9.45
CA LEU A 440 3.44 16.22 -10.15
C LEU A 440 3.52 14.79 -9.62
N TRP A 441 3.63 14.64 -8.30
CA TRP A 441 3.68 13.36 -7.61
C TRP A 441 2.45 12.50 -7.92
N LYS A 442 1.22 13.04 -7.77
CA LYS A 442 -0.01 12.29 -8.05
C LYS A 442 -0.05 11.79 -9.51
N ALA A 443 0.34 12.63 -10.46
CA ALA A 443 0.38 12.26 -11.88
C ALA A 443 1.42 11.18 -12.18
N MET A 444 2.64 11.28 -11.63
CA MET A 444 3.69 10.28 -11.82
C MET A 444 3.34 8.94 -11.17
N MET A 445 2.83 8.96 -9.93
CA MET A 445 2.37 7.73 -9.26
C MET A 445 1.26 7.04 -10.05
N TYR A 446 0.36 7.80 -10.68
CA TYR A 446 -0.64 7.21 -11.57
C TYR A 446 0.02 6.50 -12.76
N LEU A 447 0.98 7.13 -13.43
CA LEU A 447 1.66 6.59 -14.60
C LEU A 447 2.50 5.35 -14.29
N VAL A 448 3.29 5.38 -13.22
CA VAL A 448 4.13 4.25 -12.79
C VAL A 448 3.29 3.02 -12.44
N ASN A 449 2.11 3.23 -11.83
CA ASN A 449 1.23 2.13 -11.42
C ASN A 449 0.34 1.58 -12.53
N GLN A 450 0.40 2.11 -13.77
CA GLN A 450 -0.33 1.53 -14.90
C GLN A 450 0.41 0.32 -15.47
N GLN A 451 -0.24 -0.85 -15.42
CA GLN A 451 0.31 -2.11 -15.93
C GLN A 451 -0.07 -2.42 -17.39
N THR A 452 -0.79 -1.53 -18.08
CA THR A 452 -1.32 -1.74 -19.45
C THR A 452 -1.31 -0.43 -20.28
N GLU A 453 -1.67 -0.51 -21.56
CA GLU A 453 -1.68 0.59 -22.54
C GLU A 453 -2.25 1.93 -22.03
N MET A 454 -1.75 3.04 -22.60
CA MET A 454 -2.04 4.42 -22.22
C MET A 454 -3.54 4.77 -22.30
N ASN A 455 -4.24 4.60 -21.17
CA ASN A 455 -5.66 4.89 -21.00
C ASN A 455 -5.93 6.41 -20.89
N PHE A 456 -7.20 6.81 -20.85
CA PHE A 456 -7.62 8.23 -20.81
C PHE A 456 -7.01 9.00 -19.62
N GLU A 457 -6.99 8.38 -18.44
CA GLU A 457 -6.46 8.99 -17.22
C GLU A 457 -4.93 9.10 -17.26
N ALA A 458 -4.23 8.15 -17.89
CA ALA A 458 -2.78 8.24 -18.12
C ALA A 458 -2.45 9.43 -19.04
N LYS A 459 -3.24 9.67 -20.09
CA LYS A 459 -3.09 10.86 -20.95
C LYS A 459 -3.34 12.15 -20.17
N ARG A 460 -4.31 12.16 -19.25
CA ARG A 460 -4.58 13.31 -18.38
C ARG A 460 -3.43 13.56 -17.40
N ALA A 461 -2.87 12.51 -16.81
CA ALA A 461 -1.69 12.60 -15.96
C ALA A 461 -0.49 13.19 -16.73
N LEU A 462 -0.20 12.71 -17.94
CA LEU A 462 0.86 13.28 -18.78
C LEU A 462 0.61 14.75 -19.14
N ARG A 463 -0.62 15.10 -19.53
CA ARG A 463 -0.99 16.50 -19.77
C ARG A 463 -0.73 17.37 -18.54
N THR A 464 -1.07 16.87 -17.35
CA THR A 464 -0.84 17.57 -16.09
C THR A 464 0.67 17.82 -15.89
N ILE A 465 1.51 16.80 -16.11
CA ILE A 465 2.98 16.93 -16.01
C ILE A 465 3.51 17.97 -17.00
N HIS A 466 3.05 17.96 -18.25
CA HIS A 466 3.45 18.96 -19.24
C HIS A 466 3.08 20.39 -18.81
N GLU A 467 1.84 20.61 -18.36
CA GLU A 467 1.41 21.93 -17.89
C GLU A 467 2.20 22.41 -16.67
N LEU A 468 2.55 21.49 -15.74
CA LEU A 468 3.39 21.80 -14.58
C LEU A 468 4.81 22.24 -14.99
N VAL A 469 5.38 21.60 -16.00
CA VAL A 469 6.70 21.93 -16.56
C VAL A 469 6.67 23.27 -17.30
N GLU A 470 5.61 23.55 -18.05
CA GLU A 470 5.42 24.85 -18.71
C GLU A 470 5.28 25.98 -17.68
N ASP A 471 4.46 25.79 -16.65
CA ASP A 471 4.29 26.75 -15.54
C ASP A 471 5.59 26.95 -14.74
N HIS A 472 6.55 26.01 -14.75
CA HIS A 472 7.84 26.11 -14.04
C HIS A 472 8.89 26.92 -14.83
N ARG A 473 8.72 26.99 -16.14
CA ARG A 473 9.64 27.71 -17.04
C ARG A 473 9.31 29.19 -17.21
N GLN A 474 8.09 29.60 -16.85
CA GLN A 474 7.64 31.00 -16.81
C GLN A 474 8.04 31.63 -15.47
#